data_AF-X0SAM4-F1
#
_entry.id   AF-X0SAM4-F1
#
_cell.length_a   1.000
_cell.length_b   1.000
_cell.length_c   1.000
_cell.angle_alpha   90.00
_cell.angle_beta   90.00
_cell.angle_gamma   90.00
#
_symmetry.space_group_name_H-M   'P 1'
#
loop_
_entity.id
_entity.type
_entity.pdbx_description
1 polymer ?
#
loop_
_entity_poly.entity_id
_entity_poly.type
_entity_poly.pdbx_seq_one_letter_code
_entity_poly.pdbx_strand_id
1 'polypeptide(L)'
;LPVGFMTMASCCSTGPATLAGNLVVGNAEVIAVSALIELAYPGAPIFYAAAQTTMDLRTGAYTGGGPEDYLFGAATNQLADFYRIPLSMGAFATGAKEPDWQAALDNTFAGLMPVLSGADMLTGAGLLYGSRILSYEQLLMDCEIYDVIRATAQGIEVSEETLALDAIESVGVGGHYLTQKHTLKHMKERWVPSLVDRRPYSAWEENGRRGAKEWAHEKARWILSNHRPEPLEPKLHEELSKIIAALENK
;
A
#
# COMPACT_ATOMS: atom_id res chain seq x y z
N LEU A 1 2.35 -22.99 -7.35
CA LEU A 1 2.23 -21.72 -6.60
C LEU A 1 2.82 -20.63 -7.49
N PRO A 2 2.18 -19.46 -7.64
CA PRO A 2 2.79 -18.33 -8.34
C PRO A 2 4.12 -17.94 -7.68
N VAL A 3 5.14 -17.62 -8.48
CA VAL A 3 6.48 -17.27 -7.98
C VAL A 3 6.86 -15.87 -8.43
N GLY A 4 7.19 -15.00 -7.48
CA GLY A 4 7.70 -13.67 -7.75
C GLY A 4 9.19 -13.57 -7.55
N PHE A 5 9.87 -12.87 -8.46
CA PHE A 5 11.29 -12.54 -8.30
C PHE A 5 11.42 -11.06 -8.02
N MET A 6 11.84 -10.75 -6.79
CA MET A 6 11.97 -9.38 -6.34
C MET A 6 13.34 -8.83 -6.71
N THR A 7 13.38 -7.87 -7.62
CA THR A 7 14.57 -7.04 -7.82
C THR A 7 14.62 -5.94 -6.75
N MET A 8 15.82 -5.72 -6.21
CA MET A 8 16.13 -4.65 -5.26
C MET A 8 17.36 -3.87 -5.69
N ALA A 9 17.53 -3.68 -7.01
CA ALA A 9 18.60 -2.85 -7.54
C ALA A 9 18.49 -1.43 -6.96
N SER A 10 19.57 -0.96 -6.34
CA SER A 10 19.62 0.33 -5.65
C SER A 10 20.64 1.24 -6.33
N CYS A 11 20.19 2.43 -6.76
CA CYS A 11 21.06 3.40 -7.40
C CYS A 11 22.22 3.76 -6.46
N CYS A 12 23.41 3.85 -7.06
CA CYS A 12 24.67 4.16 -6.37
C CYS A 12 25.14 3.08 -5.37
N SER A 13 24.47 1.92 -5.30
CA SER A 13 24.86 0.79 -4.45
C SER A 13 24.95 -0.48 -5.29
N THR A 14 23.88 -1.25 -5.38
CA THR A 14 23.81 -2.51 -6.15
C THR A 14 23.48 -2.30 -7.62
N GLY A 15 23.18 -1.06 -8.04
CA GLY A 15 22.96 -0.68 -9.43
C GLY A 15 23.59 0.67 -9.80
N PRO A 16 23.59 1.02 -11.10
CA PRO A 16 24.11 2.29 -11.60
C PRO A 16 23.46 3.50 -10.95
N ALA A 17 24.17 4.63 -10.90
CA ALA A 17 23.66 5.88 -10.32
C ALA A 17 22.46 6.48 -11.07
N THR A 18 22.30 6.15 -12.36
CA THR A 18 21.20 6.65 -13.20
C THR A 18 19.96 5.78 -13.06
N LEU A 19 18.79 6.38 -12.92
CA LEU A 19 17.51 5.66 -12.80
C LEU A 19 17.28 4.67 -13.94
N ALA A 20 17.52 5.08 -15.20
CA ALA A 20 17.37 4.20 -16.35
C ALA A 20 18.33 2.99 -16.30
N GLY A 21 19.59 3.21 -15.91
CA GLY A 21 20.56 2.12 -15.72
C GLY A 21 20.14 1.15 -14.60
N ASN A 22 19.61 1.67 -13.50
CA ASN A 22 19.10 0.85 -12.40
C ASN A 22 17.86 0.03 -12.80
N LEU A 23 16.96 0.62 -13.62
CA LEU A 23 15.85 -0.11 -14.24
C LEU A 23 16.33 -1.24 -15.14
N VAL A 24 17.36 -1.01 -15.97
CA VAL A 24 17.94 -2.05 -16.83
C VAL A 24 18.46 -3.22 -15.99
N VAL A 25 19.17 -2.96 -14.90
CA VAL A 25 19.66 -4.01 -13.99
C VAL A 25 18.49 -4.80 -13.40
N GLY A 26 17.52 -4.12 -12.77
CA GLY A 26 16.43 -4.83 -12.12
C GLY A 26 15.53 -5.59 -13.09
N ASN A 27 15.31 -5.05 -14.28
CA ASN A 27 14.58 -5.73 -15.35
C ASN A 27 15.33 -6.96 -15.87
N ALA A 28 16.65 -6.88 -16.02
CA ALA A 28 17.47 -8.02 -16.44
C ALA A 28 17.44 -9.15 -15.39
N GLU A 29 17.46 -8.84 -14.10
CA GLU A 29 17.33 -9.83 -13.02
C GLU A 29 16.01 -10.61 -13.14
N VAL A 30 14.89 -9.90 -13.29
CA VAL A 30 13.55 -10.53 -13.35
C VAL A 30 13.38 -11.35 -14.62
N ILE A 31 13.79 -10.85 -15.79
CA ILE A 31 13.65 -11.58 -17.05
C ILE A 31 14.55 -12.81 -17.09
N ALA A 32 15.77 -12.73 -16.57
CA ALA A 32 16.68 -13.88 -16.53
C ALA A 32 16.06 -15.04 -15.75
N VAL A 33 15.45 -14.75 -14.61
CA VAL A 33 14.79 -15.80 -13.81
C VAL A 33 13.46 -16.25 -14.42
N SER A 34 12.71 -15.33 -15.01
CA SER A 34 11.48 -15.65 -15.76
C SER A 34 11.79 -16.64 -16.89
N ALA A 35 12.82 -16.38 -17.68
CA ALA A 35 13.28 -17.26 -18.75
C ALA A 35 13.77 -18.61 -18.20
N LEU A 36 14.51 -18.62 -17.09
CA LEU A 36 14.96 -19.87 -16.45
C LEU A 36 13.77 -20.74 -16.02
N ILE A 37 12.73 -20.14 -15.46
CA ILE A 37 11.52 -20.87 -15.05
C ILE A 37 10.76 -21.38 -16.25
N GLU A 38 10.56 -20.56 -17.28
CA GLU A 38 9.90 -20.99 -18.51
C GLU A 38 10.67 -22.11 -19.21
N LEU A 39 12.01 -22.15 -19.12
CA LEU A 39 12.82 -23.25 -19.63
C LEU A 39 12.66 -24.54 -18.81
N ALA A 40 12.54 -24.43 -17.49
CA ALA A 40 12.41 -25.60 -16.60
C ALA A 40 10.97 -26.15 -16.56
N TYR A 41 9.99 -25.25 -16.55
CA TYR A 41 8.56 -25.53 -16.40
C TYR A 41 7.75 -24.50 -17.21
N PRO A 42 7.56 -24.73 -18.54
CA PRO A 42 6.83 -23.81 -19.40
C PRO A 42 5.42 -23.50 -18.89
N GLY A 43 5.06 -22.21 -18.87
CA GLY A 43 3.76 -21.71 -18.41
C GLY A 43 3.58 -21.71 -16.89
N ALA A 44 4.66 -21.89 -16.11
CA ALA A 44 4.57 -21.74 -14.67
C ALA A 44 4.18 -20.29 -14.31
N PRO A 45 3.24 -20.09 -13.38
CA PRO A 45 2.78 -18.75 -13.02
C PRO A 45 3.89 -17.96 -12.33
N ILE A 46 4.29 -16.83 -12.94
CA ILE A 46 5.27 -15.90 -12.41
C ILE A 46 4.71 -14.48 -12.33
N PHE A 47 5.32 -13.66 -11.48
CA PHE A 47 5.04 -12.23 -11.42
C PHE A 47 6.34 -11.43 -11.25
N TYR A 48 6.38 -10.23 -11.82
CA TYR A 48 7.44 -9.26 -11.60
C TYR A 48 7.30 -8.76 -10.16
N ALA A 49 8.34 -8.90 -9.32
CA ALA A 49 8.36 -8.18 -8.04
C ALA A 49 9.49 -7.13 -8.04
N ALA A 50 9.24 -5.96 -7.45
CA ALA A 50 10.24 -4.89 -7.42
C ALA A 50 10.17 -4.05 -6.15
N ALA A 51 11.34 -3.72 -5.62
CA ALA A 51 11.53 -2.75 -4.54
C ALA A 51 12.84 -1.99 -4.78
N GLN A 52 12.94 -1.41 -5.99
CA GLN A 52 14.10 -0.61 -6.40
C GLN A 52 14.09 0.73 -5.69
N THR A 53 15.29 1.24 -5.42
CA THR A 53 15.43 2.52 -4.74
C THR A 53 16.74 3.22 -5.08
N THR A 54 17.05 4.30 -4.39
CA THR A 54 18.35 4.97 -4.38
C THR A 54 18.87 4.98 -2.94
N MET A 55 20.14 4.64 -2.73
CA MET A 55 20.72 4.78 -1.40
C MET A 55 20.84 6.26 -0.99
N ASP A 56 20.83 6.54 0.32
CA ASP A 56 21.17 7.87 0.79
C ASP A 56 22.64 8.18 0.49
N LEU A 57 22.89 9.23 -0.31
CA LEU A 57 24.23 9.55 -0.82
C LEU A 57 25.22 10.00 0.26
N ARG A 58 24.74 10.39 1.45
CA ARG A 58 25.60 10.86 2.54
C ARG A 58 26.03 9.72 3.45
N THR A 59 25.14 8.79 3.71
CA THR A 59 25.31 7.72 4.69
C THR A 59 25.56 6.35 4.04
N GLY A 60 25.21 6.19 2.76
CA GLY A 60 25.19 4.90 2.07
C GLY A 60 24.07 3.97 2.54
N ALA A 61 23.16 4.45 3.40
CA ALA A 61 22.08 3.64 3.93
C ALA A 61 20.99 3.42 2.87
N TYR A 62 20.29 2.29 2.97
CA TYR A 62 19.00 2.13 2.28
C TYR A 62 18.04 3.21 2.78
N THR A 63 17.44 3.94 1.86
CA THR A 63 16.34 4.87 2.15
C THR A 63 15.17 4.47 1.27
N GLY A 64 13.96 4.51 1.81
CA GLY A 64 12.73 4.35 1.04
C GLY A 64 11.90 5.63 1.12
N GLY A 65 11.08 5.88 0.11
CA GLY A 65 10.21 7.04 0.02
C GLY A 65 10.77 8.20 -0.80
N GLY A 66 11.85 8.02 -1.56
CA GLY A 66 12.36 9.05 -2.47
C GLY A 66 11.52 9.16 -3.76
N PRO A 67 11.58 10.29 -4.49
CA PRO A 67 10.94 10.41 -5.80
C PRO A 67 11.41 9.34 -6.80
N GLU A 68 12.66 8.86 -6.66
CA GLU A 68 13.21 7.76 -7.42
C GLU A 68 12.37 6.48 -7.25
N ASP A 69 11.94 6.17 -6.03
CA ASP A 69 11.13 4.98 -5.71
C ASP A 69 9.77 5.04 -6.38
N TYR A 70 9.15 6.22 -6.39
CA TYR A 70 7.84 6.42 -7.01
C TYR A 70 7.94 6.24 -8.52
N LEU A 71 8.99 6.80 -9.15
CA LEU A 71 9.27 6.63 -10.57
C LEU A 71 9.56 5.17 -10.92
N PHE A 72 10.31 4.45 -10.08
CA PHE A 72 10.52 3.02 -10.26
C PHE A 72 9.21 2.24 -10.19
N GLY A 73 8.33 2.57 -9.24
CA GLY A 73 6.98 1.99 -9.16
C GLY A 73 6.20 2.10 -10.47
N ALA A 74 6.16 3.30 -11.06
CA ALA A 74 5.45 3.52 -12.33
C ALA A 74 6.15 2.89 -13.54
N ALA A 75 7.47 3.03 -13.63
CA ALA A 75 8.24 2.51 -14.78
C ALA A 75 8.23 0.98 -14.80
N THR A 76 8.35 0.34 -13.63
CA THR A 76 8.31 -1.11 -13.53
C THR A 76 6.93 -1.66 -13.87
N ASN A 77 5.84 -0.92 -13.62
CA ASN A 77 4.52 -1.34 -14.09
C ASN A 77 4.46 -1.42 -15.61
N GLN A 78 4.97 -0.40 -16.31
CA GLN A 78 5.03 -0.42 -17.77
C GLN A 78 5.90 -1.56 -18.32
N LEU A 79 6.98 -1.92 -17.61
CA LEU A 79 7.80 -3.08 -17.98
C LEU A 79 7.05 -4.39 -17.76
N ALA A 80 6.38 -4.56 -16.63
CA ALA A 80 5.59 -5.76 -16.33
C ALA A 80 4.46 -5.96 -17.36
N ASP A 81 3.75 -4.88 -17.71
CA ASP A 81 2.73 -4.86 -18.77
C ASP A 81 3.30 -5.26 -20.14
N PHE A 82 4.50 -4.79 -20.47
CA PHE A 82 5.17 -5.14 -21.71
C PHE A 82 5.43 -6.66 -21.81
N TYR A 83 5.82 -7.30 -20.71
CA TYR A 83 5.99 -8.76 -20.65
C TYR A 83 4.69 -9.52 -20.38
N ARG A 84 3.57 -8.81 -20.12
CA ARG A 84 2.25 -9.38 -19.79
C ARG A 84 2.29 -10.29 -18.56
N ILE A 85 3.05 -9.89 -17.55
CA ILE A 85 3.09 -10.58 -16.25
C ILE A 85 2.66 -9.60 -15.15
N PRO A 86 1.98 -10.08 -14.09
CA PRO A 86 1.56 -9.20 -13.01
C PRO A 86 2.73 -8.54 -12.28
N LEU A 87 2.53 -7.34 -11.75
CA LEU A 87 3.49 -6.64 -10.89
C LEU A 87 3.09 -6.74 -9.40
N SER A 88 4.06 -7.13 -8.58
CA SER A 88 4.09 -6.94 -7.13
C SER A 88 5.06 -5.82 -6.78
N MET A 89 4.55 -4.62 -6.52
CA MET A 89 5.38 -3.49 -6.13
C MET A 89 5.56 -3.45 -4.60
N GLY A 90 6.81 -3.43 -4.16
CA GLY A 90 7.20 -3.09 -2.80
C GLY A 90 6.90 -1.64 -2.52
N ALA A 91 6.08 -1.40 -1.51
CA ALA A 91 5.70 -0.07 -1.05
C ALA A 91 5.72 -0.03 0.48
N PHE A 92 5.38 1.11 1.06
CA PHE A 92 5.23 1.27 2.52
C PHE A 92 6.48 0.90 3.34
N ALA A 93 7.67 1.19 2.81
CA ALA A 93 8.97 0.91 3.43
C ALA A 93 9.77 2.20 3.70
N THR A 94 9.09 3.22 4.22
CA THR A 94 9.65 4.55 4.49
C THR A 94 10.99 4.54 5.24
N GLY A 95 11.83 5.51 4.92
CA GLY A 95 13.05 5.80 5.66
C GLY A 95 12.82 6.42 7.05
N ALA A 96 11.58 6.80 7.41
CA ALA A 96 11.21 7.37 8.71
C ALA A 96 11.49 6.40 9.86
N LYS A 97 11.82 6.93 11.04
CA LYS A 97 12.17 6.12 12.24
C LYS A 97 10.98 5.96 13.17
N GLU A 98 9.93 6.75 12.97
CA GLU A 98 8.70 6.73 13.74
C GLU A 98 7.50 7.07 12.85
N PRO A 99 6.26 6.79 13.30
CA PRO A 99 5.05 7.21 12.60
C PRO A 99 4.87 8.73 12.68
N ASP A 100 5.38 9.41 11.67
CA ASP A 100 5.41 10.87 11.60
C ASP A 100 5.01 11.40 10.21
N TRP A 101 5.25 12.70 10.00
CA TRP A 101 5.05 13.36 8.71
C TRP A 101 5.83 12.68 7.57
N GLN A 102 7.08 12.28 7.80
CA GLN A 102 7.90 11.64 6.78
C GLN A 102 7.29 10.30 6.39
N ALA A 103 6.91 9.48 7.38
CA ALA A 103 6.28 8.19 7.11
C ALA A 103 5.00 8.34 6.27
N ALA A 104 4.15 9.33 6.60
CA ALA A 104 2.94 9.62 5.84
C ALA A 104 3.24 10.05 4.41
N LEU A 105 4.21 10.95 4.21
CA LEU A 105 4.62 11.43 2.89
C LEU A 105 5.14 10.29 2.01
N ASP A 106 6.16 9.59 2.52
CA ASP A 106 6.86 8.51 1.82
C ASP A 106 5.88 7.41 1.39
N ASN A 107 5.08 6.92 2.34
CA ASN A 107 4.18 5.80 2.10
C ASN A 107 2.99 6.16 1.20
N THR A 108 2.47 7.39 1.30
CA THR A 108 1.37 7.84 0.42
C THR A 108 1.77 7.80 -1.04
N PHE A 109 2.92 8.37 -1.39
CA PHE A 109 3.37 8.39 -2.79
C PHE A 109 3.91 7.04 -3.25
N ALA A 110 4.60 6.30 -2.38
CA ALA A 110 5.05 4.94 -2.67
C ALA A 110 3.87 3.98 -2.95
N GLY A 111 2.71 4.21 -2.33
CA GLY A 111 1.48 3.45 -2.62
C GLY A 111 0.70 4.00 -3.82
N LEU A 112 0.52 5.31 -3.90
CA LEU A 112 -0.34 5.94 -4.92
C LEU A 112 0.22 5.78 -6.34
N MET A 113 1.52 5.97 -6.52
CA MET A 113 2.14 5.99 -7.85
C MET A 113 2.06 4.61 -8.57
N PRO A 114 2.39 3.47 -7.92
CA PRO A 114 2.15 2.15 -8.50
C PRO A 114 0.67 1.88 -8.80
N VAL A 115 -0.25 2.24 -7.89
CA VAL A 115 -1.68 2.03 -8.10
C VAL A 115 -2.20 2.80 -9.32
N LEU A 116 -1.82 4.08 -9.45
CA LEU A 116 -2.24 4.90 -10.59
C LEU A 116 -1.58 4.48 -11.91
N SER A 117 -0.45 3.78 -11.86
CA SER A 117 0.22 3.26 -13.05
C SER A 117 -0.22 1.86 -13.45
N GLY A 118 -0.96 1.14 -12.59
CA GLY A 118 -1.60 -0.14 -12.92
C GLY A 118 -1.05 -1.37 -12.18
N ALA A 119 -0.32 -1.21 -11.08
CA ALA A 119 0.25 -2.34 -10.34
C ALA A 119 -0.84 -3.30 -9.82
N ASP A 120 -0.63 -4.61 -10.03
CA ASP A 120 -1.59 -5.64 -9.62
C ASP A 120 -1.59 -5.92 -8.11
N MET A 121 -0.41 -5.83 -7.48
CA MET A 121 -0.23 -6.08 -6.06
C MET A 121 0.70 -5.03 -5.44
N LEU A 122 0.33 -4.56 -4.26
CA LEU A 122 1.21 -3.80 -3.39
C LEU A 122 1.52 -4.62 -2.14
N THR A 123 2.77 -4.56 -1.70
CA THR A 123 3.23 -5.25 -0.50
C THR A 123 3.85 -4.28 0.49
N GLY A 124 3.64 -4.53 1.78
CA GLY A 124 4.18 -3.72 2.87
C GLY A 124 3.08 -3.01 3.65
N ALA A 125 3.27 -2.92 4.96
CA ALA A 125 2.50 -2.08 5.88
C ALA A 125 3.17 -2.14 7.26
N GLY A 126 3.18 -1.04 8.00
CA GLY A 126 3.76 -0.94 9.33
C GLY A 126 5.27 -0.88 9.38
N LEU A 127 5.93 -0.76 8.23
CA LEU A 127 7.37 -0.85 8.12
C LEU A 127 8.00 0.55 8.20
N LEU A 128 9.00 0.67 9.06
CA LEU A 128 9.80 1.88 9.29
C LEU A 128 11.28 1.56 9.11
N TYR A 129 12.07 2.61 8.91
CA TYR A 129 13.52 2.58 8.74
C TYR A 129 13.97 1.59 7.67
N GLY A 130 13.36 1.67 6.48
CA GLY A 130 13.66 0.76 5.37
C GLY A 130 13.35 -0.69 5.72
N SER A 131 12.17 -0.94 6.28
CA SER A 131 11.70 -2.27 6.68
C SER A 131 12.47 -2.95 7.83
N ARG A 132 13.23 -2.17 8.61
CA ARG A 132 13.98 -2.69 9.78
C ARG A 132 13.18 -2.66 11.07
N ILE A 133 12.08 -1.93 11.10
CA ILE A 133 11.21 -1.77 12.26
C ILE A 133 9.78 -2.08 11.81
N LEU A 134 9.08 -2.92 12.57
CA LEU A 134 7.65 -3.11 12.47
C LEU A 134 6.97 -2.35 13.62
N SER A 135 6.16 -1.34 13.29
CA SER A 135 5.36 -0.57 14.24
C SER A 135 3.88 -0.87 14.04
N TYR A 136 3.18 -1.20 15.12
CA TYR A 136 1.74 -1.43 15.08
C TYR A 136 0.95 -0.14 14.82
N GLU A 137 1.47 1.00 15.29
CA GLU A 137 0.91 2.32 15.01
C GLU A 137 1.04 2.63 13.52
N GLN A 138 2.25 2.46 12.95
CA GLN A 138 2.46 2.65 11.52
C GLN A 138 1.60 1.69 10.71
N LEU A 139 1.40 0.44 11.17
CA LEU A 139 0.59 -0.54 10.46
C LEU A 139 -0.85 -0.04 10.27
N LEU A 140 -1.45 0.51 11.32
CA LEU A 140 -2.81 1.04 11.23
C LEU A 140 -2.88 2.35 10.46
N MET A 141 -1.86 3.21 10.58
CA MET A 141 -1.77 4.43 9.77
C MET A 141 -1.60 4.10 8.28
N ASP A 142 -0.84 3.06 7.94
CA ASP A 142 -0.68 2.57 6.57
C ASP A 142 -1.99 1.97 6.04
N CYS A 143 -2.77 1.27 6.87
CA CYS A 143 -4.11 0.82 6.49
C CYS A 143 -5.02 2.01 6.12
N GLU A 144 -4.96 3.11 6.86
CA GLU A 144 -5.71 4.35 6.51
C GLU A 144 -5.23 4.91 5.16
N ILE A 145 -3.92 4.92 4.91
CA ILE A 145 -3.35 5.35 3.61
C ILE A 145 -3.82 4.42 2.47
N TYR A 146 -3.79 3.10 2.67
CA TYR A 146 -4.33 2.14 1.71
C TYR A 146 -5.81 2.40 1.42
N ASP A 147 -6.61 2.70 2.45
CA ASP A 147 -8.03 3.01 2.27
C ASP A 147 -8.23 4.29 1.45
N VAL A 148 -7.41 5.32 1.67
CA VAL A 148 -7.42 6.55 0.86
C VAL A 148 -7.02 6.26 -0.59
N ILE A 149 -5.95 5.49 -0.80
CA ILE A 149 -5.49 5.13 -2.15
C ILE A 149 -6.55 4.31 -2.88
N ARG A 150 -7.14 3.31 -2.21
CA ARG A 150 -8.25 2.51 -2.75
C ARG A 150 -9.44 3.36 -3.14
N ALA A 151 -9.90 4.25 -2.25
CA ALA A 151 -11.01 5.16 -2.55
C ALA A 151 -10.68 6.11 -3.70
N THR A 152 -9.42 6.54 -3.82
CA THR A 152 -8.95 7.37 -4.94
C THR A 152 -8.96 6.59 -6.26
N ALA A 153 -8.49 5.34 -6.25
CA ALA A 153 -8.43 4.48 -7.43
C ALA A 153 -9.82 4.08 -7.98
N GLN A 154 -10.87 4.16 -7.18
CA GLN A 154 -12.26 3.96 -7.65
C GLN A 154 -12.73 5.06 -8.62
N GLY A 155 -12.04 6.19 -8.68
CA GLY A 155 -12.36 7.28 -9.59
C GLY A 155 -13.70 7.95 -9.30
N ILE A 156 -14.24 8.62 -10.32
CA ILE A 156 -15.54 9.30 -10.26
C ILE A 156 -16.50 8.56 -11.18
N GLU A 157 -17.54 7.96 -10.62
CA GLU A 157 -18.61 7.36 -11.39
C GLU A 157 -19.45 8.44 -12.08
N VAL A 158 -19.64 8.31 -13.39
CA VAL A 158 -20.46 9.22 -14.20
C VAL A 158 -21.64 8.44 -14.78
N SER A 159 -22.83 8.72 -14.28
CA SER A 159 -24.11 8.17 -14.74
C SER A 159 -25.21 9.22 -14.61
N GLU A 160 -26.40 8.95 -15.15
CA GLU A 160 -27.54 9.86 -15.00
C GLU A 160 -27.88 10.13 -13.53
N GLU A 161 -27.79 9.12 -12.66
CA GLU A 161 -28.00 9.28 -11.22
C GLU A 161 -26.90 10.14 -10.59
N THR A 162 -25.61 9.84 -10.83
CA THR A 162 -24.50 10.52 -10.14
C THR A 162 -24.27 11.96 -10.61
N LEU A 163 -24.79 12.33 -11.78
CA LEU A 163 -24.86 13.73 -12.23
C LEU A 163 -25.84 14.57 -11.41
N ALA A 164 -26.85 13.95 -10.78
CA ALA A 164 -27.77 14.56 -9.83
C ALA A 164 -28.49 15.83 -10.35
N LEU A 165 -28.80 15.89 -11.66
CA LEU A 165 -29.34 17.10 -12.30
C LEU A 165 -30.66 17.57 -11.68
N ASP A 166 -31.56 16.66 -11.32
CA ASP A 166 -32.84 16.97 -10.66
C ASP A 166 -32.64 17.59 -9.27
N ALA A 167 -31.65 17.09 -8.51
CA ALA A 167 -31.34 17.62 -7.19
C ALA A 167 -30.74 19.03 -7.30
N ILE A 168 -29.90 19.27 -8.33
CA ILE A 168 -29.31 20.58 -8.62
C ILE A 168 -30.40 21.58 -8.98
N GLU A 169 -31.31 21.22 -9.89
CA GLU A 169 -32.45 22.06 -10.28
C GLU A 169 -33.36 22.36 -9.07
N SER A 170 -33.68 21.34 -8.27
CA SER A 170 -34.56 21.50 -7.11
C SER A 170 -33.98 22.40 -6.01
N VAL A 171 -32.66 22.40 -5.80
CA VAL A 171 -32.02 23.26 -4.79
C VAL A 171 -31.91 24.70 -5.27
N GLY A 172 -31.57 24.89 -6.55
CA GLY A 172 -31.43 26.21 -7.16
C GLY A 172 -30.27 27.05 -6.59
N VAL A 173 -30.17 28.29 -7.07
CA VAL A 173 -29.07 29.21 -6.71
C VAL A 173 -29.20 29.65 -5.25
N GLY A 174 -28.10 29.56 -4.49
CA GLY A 174 -28.04 29.99 -3.10
C GLY A 174 -28.61 29.00 -2.08
N GLY A 175 -29.13 27.85 -2.52
CA GLY A 175 -29.59 26.77 -1.66
C GLY A 175 -28.47 25.84 -1.17
N HIS A 176 -28.85 24.81 -0.42
CA HIS A 176 -27.94 23.75 0.04
C HIS A 176 -28.56 22.36 -0.05
N TYR A 177 -27.73 21.33 -0.13
CA TYR A 177 -28.16 19.94 -0.39
C TYR A 177 -28.45 19.11 0.86
N LEU A 178 -28.26 19.65 2.08
CA LEU A 178 -28.34 18.87 3.33
C LEU A 178 -29.65 18.10 3.54
N THR A 179 -30.77 18.67 3.10
CA THR A 179 -32.11 18.08 3.29
C THR A 179 -32.61 17.30 2.08
N GLN A 180 -31.79 17.17 1.03
CA GLN A 180 -32.17 16.49 -0.20
C GLN A 180 -32.19 14.97 -0.03
N LYS A 181 -33.20 14.31 -0.64
CA LYS A 181 -33.30 12.84 -0.66
C LYS A 181 -32.06 12.21 -1.32
N HIS A 182 -31.54 12.85 -2.36
CA HIS A 182 -30.31 12.46 -3.03
C HIS A 182 -29.13 12.40 -2.05
N THR A 183 -28.94 13.44 -1.23
CA THR A 183 -27.89 13.45 -0.19
C THR A 183 -28.06 12.31 0.80
N LEU A 184 -29.26 12.07 1.31
CA LEU A 184 -29.52 10.97 2.25
C LEU A 184 -29.22 9.60 1.64
N LYS A 185 -29.52 9.43 0.34
CA LYS A 185 -29.26 8.20 -0.42
C LYS A 185 -27.75 7.94 -0.56
N HIS A 186 -26.97 8.96 -0.95
CA HIS A 186 -25.57 8.80 -1.34
C HIS A 186 -24.54 9.12 -0.23
N MET A 187 -24.93 9.75 0.88
CA MET A 187 -23.97 10.19 1.91
C MET A 187 -23.14 9.04 2.50
N LYS A 188 -23.67 7.82 2.55
CA LYS A 188 -22.98 6.64 3.11
C LYS A 188 -21.92 6.06 2.19
N GLU A 189 -21.89 6.48 0.93
CA GLU A 189 -20.87 6.08 -0.05
C GLU A 189 -19.58 6.89 0.12
N ARG A 190 -19.61 7.98 0.90
CA ARG A 190 -18.43 8.82 1.09
C ARG A 190 -17.45 8.13 2.04
N TRP A 191 -16.16 8.19 1.70
CA TRP A 191 -15.10 7.67 2.56
C TRP A 191 -15.11 8.37 3.92
N VAL A 192 -15.13 7.55 4.97
CA VAL A 192 -15.10 7.98 6.38
C VAL A 192 -13.76 7.60 6.98
N PRO A 193 -12.97 8.58 7.46
CA PRO A 193 -11.66 8.30 8.04
C PRO A 193 -11.78 7.56 9.38
N SER A 194 -10.79 6.73 9.68
CA SER A 194 -10.60 6.14 11.00
C SER A 194 -9.51 6.84 11.82
N LEU A 195 -8.50 7.41 11.16
CA LEU A 195 -7.34 8.04 11.80
C LEU A 195 -7.10 9.50 11.37
N VAL A 196 -7.87 10.03 10.42
CA VAL A 196 -7.81 11.44 10.01
C VAL A 196 -8.87 12.28 10.74
N ASP A 197 -8.43 13.30 11.49
CA ASP A 197 -9.36 14.20 12.18
C ASP A 197 -10.01 15.19 11.20
N ARG A 198 -11.35 15.14 11.10
CA ARG A 198 -12.16 16.08 10.33
C ARG A 198 -13.05 16.96 11.21
N ARG A 199 -12.89 16.89 12.53
CA ARG A 199 -13.72 17.63 13.48
C ARG A 199 -13.28 19.11 13.54
N PRO A 200 -14.16 20.01 14.01
CA PRO A 200 -13.78 21.39 14.29
C PRO A 200 -12.67 21.51 15.33
N TYR A 201 -11.91 22.60 15.29
CA TYR A 201 -10.80 22.85 16.20
C TYR A 201 -11.19 22.78 17.69
N SER A 202 -12.35 23.32 18.06
CA SER A 202 -12.84 23.28 19.45
C SER A 202 -12.99 21.85 19.97
N ALA A 203 -13.55 20.95 19.14
CA ALA A 203 -13.69 19.55 19.51
C ALA A 203 -12.33 18.85 19.61
N TRP A 204 -11.36 19.17 18.75
CA TRP A 204 -10.00 18.65 18.86
C TRP A 204 -9.31 19.11 20.15
N GLU A 205 -9.49 20.38 20.52
CA GLU A 205 -8.92 20.95 21.74
C GLU A 205 -9.54 20.35 23.01
N GLU A 206 -10.88 20.23 23.07
CA GLU A 206 -11.60 19.61 24.19
C GLU A 206 -11.23 18.12 24.38
N ASN A 207 -10.86 17.43 23.30
CA ASN A 207 -10.43 16.02 23.34
C ASN A 207 -8.92 15.86 23.56
N GLY A 208 -8.24 16.87 24.11
CA GLY A 208 -6.85 16.78 24.53
C GLY A 208 -5.85 16.81 23.37
N ARG A 209 -6.23 17.37 22.21
CA ARG A 209 -5.34 17.59 21.06
C ARG A 209 -4.67 16.32 20.51
N ARG A 210 -5.34 15.18 20.68
CA ARG A 210 -4.85 13.85 20.27
C ARG A 210 -4.79 13.73 18.74
N GLY A 211 -3.95 12.82 18.24
CA GLY A 211 -3.79 12.59 16.81
C GLY A 211 -3.74 11.11 16.40
N ALA A 212 -3.43 10.91 15.12
CA ALA A 212 -3.45 9.60 14.46
C ALA A 212 -2.56 8.56 15.15
N LYS A 213 -1.36 8.94 15.59
CA LYS A 213 -0.41 8.04 16.25
C LYS A 213 -0.96 7.48 17.56
N GLU A 214 -1.56 8.32 18.40
CA GLU A 214 -2.17 7.89 19.67
C GLU A 214 -3.40 7.01 19.44
N TRP A 215 -4.25 7.36 18.47
CA TRP A 215 -5.42 6.55 18.13
C TRP A 215 -5.02 5.19 17.56
N ALA A 216 -4.01 5.16 16.69
CA ALA A 216 -3.45 3.93 16.15
C ALA A 216 -2.88 3.06 17.28
N HIS A 217 -2.13 3.64 18.23
CA HIS A 217 -1.62 2.91 19.38
C HIS A 217 -2.74 2.24 20.20
N GLU A 218 -3.76 3.00 20.58
CA GLU A 218 -4.91 2.46 21.33
C GLU A 218 -5.65 1.37 20.54
N LYS A 219 -5.87 1.60 19.25
CA LYS A 219 -6.56 0.64 18.38
C LYS A 219 -5.76 -0.65 18.23
N ALA A 220 -4.44 -0.57 18.06
CA ALA A 220 -3.58 -1.74 17.98
C ALA A 220 -3.63 -2.56 19.27
N ARG A 221 -3.50 -1.90 20.44
CA ARG A 221 -3.62 -2.55 21.76
C ARG A 221 -4.98 -3.22 21.94
N TRP A 222 -6.04 -2.55 21.49
CA TRP A 222 -7.39 -3.10 21.54
C TRP A 222 -7.52 -4.34 20.64
N ILE A 223 -7.04 -4.30 19.40
CA ILE A 223 -7.09 -5.45 18.47
C ILE A 223 -6.35 -6.64 19.08
N LEU A 224 -5.13 -6.45 19.57
CA LEU A 224 -4.33 -7.52 20.17
C LEU A 224 -5.00 -8.16 21.39
N SER A 225 -5.83 -7.40 22.12
CA SER A 225 -6.47 -7.89 23.34
C SER A 225 -7.87 -8.48 23.09
N ASN A 226 -8.56 -8.07 22.02
CA ASN A 226 -9.99 -8.36 21.84
C ASN A 226 -10.31 -9.09 20.53
N HIS A 227 -9.49 -8.97 19.49
CA HIS A 227 -9.75 -9.65 18.22
C HIS A 227 -9.47 -11.15 18.36
N ARG A 228 -10.44 -11.96 17.96
CA ARG A 228 -10.26 -13.41 17.81
C ARG A 228 -10.38 -13.75 16.33
N PRO A 229 -9.29 -14.21 15.68
CA PRO A 229 -9.37 -14.61 14.28
C PRO A 229 -10.30 -15.82 14.13
N GLU A 230 -10.89 -15.96 12.95
CA GLU A 230 -11.70 -17.13 12.62
C GLU A 230 -10.82 -18.39 12.74
N PRO A 231 -11.23 -19.39 13.53
CA PRO A 231 -10.43 -20.59 13.72
C PRO A 231 -10.38 -21.41 12.42
N LEU A 232 -9.23 -22.06 12.19
CA LEU A 232 -9.11 -23.04 11.12
C LEU A 232 -10.05 -24.22 11.33
N GLU A 233 -10.46 -24.88 10.24
CA GLU A 233 -11.20 -26.13 10.33
C GLU A 233 -10.39 -27.16 11.17
N PRO A 234 -11.00 -27.88 12.13
CA PRO A 234 -10.29 -28.75 13.06
C PRO A 234 -9.34 -29.76 12.38
N LYS A 235 -9.78 -30.37 11.27
CA LYS A 235 -8.97 -31.33 10.51
C LYS A 235 -7.72 -30.69 9.90
N LEU A 236 -7.85 -29.48 9.36
CA LEU A 236 -6.73 -28.75 8.79
C LEU A 236 -5.75 -28.31 9.89
N HIS A 237 -6.27 -27.86 11.03
CA HIS A 237 -5.46 -27.50 12.20
C HIS A 237 -4.64 -28.70 12.71
N GLU A 238 -5.26 -29.88 12.82
CA GLU A 238 -4.57 -31.12 13.22
C GLU A 238 -3.49 -31.51 12.23
N GLU A 239 -3.76 -31.44 10.92
CA GLU A 239 -2.80 -31.81 9.89
C GLU A 239 -1.59 -30.86 9.86
N LEU A 240 -1.82 -29.54 9.92
CA LEU A 240 -0.74 -28.55 10.02
C LEU A 240 0.09 -28.75 11.29
N SER A 241 -0.55 -29.06 12.42
CA SER A 241 0.15 -29.34 13.68
C SER A 241 1.04 -30.58 13.58
N LYS A 242 0.61 -31.64 12.87
CA LYS A 242 1.44 -32.82 12.62
C LYS A 242 2.65 -32.50 11.75
N ILE A 243 2.47 -31.70 10.70
CA ILE A 243 3.58 -31.27 9.82
C ILE A 243 4.64 -30.50 10.62
N ILE A 244 4.21 -29.56 11.46
CA ILE A 244 5.11 -28.80 12.34
C ILE A 244 5.86 -29.75 13.28
N ALA A 245 5.13 -30.60 14.01
CA ALA A 245 5.72 -31.54 14.97
C ALA A 245 6.70 -32.52 14.31
N ALA A 246 6.46 -32.96 13.07
CA ALA A 246 7.36 -33.85 12.35
C ALA A 246 8.71 -33.21 11.97
N LEU A 247 8.75 -31.87 11.87
CA LEU A 247 9.96 -31.11 11.58
C LEU A 247 10.70 -30.67 12.85
N GLU A 248 9.97 -30.27 13.90
CA GLU A 248 10.57 -29.81 15.17
C GLU A 248 11.11 -30.95 16.05
N ASN A 249 10.59 -32.17 15.90
CA ASN A 249 11.05 -33.34 16.66
C ASN A 249 12.20 -34.12 15.98
N LYS A 250 12.85 -33.54 14.96
CA LYS A 250 14.06 -34.07 14.32
C LYS A 250 15.30 -33.33 14.80
#